data_AF-A0A1L5KEV6-F1
#
_entry.id   AF-A0A1L5KEV6-F1
#
_cell.length_a   1.000
_cell.length_b   1.000
_cell.length_c   1.000
_cell.angle_alpha   90.00
_cell.angle_beta   90.00
_cell.angle_gamma   90.00
#
_symmetry.space_group_name_H-M   'P 1'
#
loop_
_entity.id
_entity.type
_entity.pdbx_description
1 polymer ?
#
loop_
_entity_poly.entity_id
_entity_poly.type
_entity_poly.pdbx_seq_one_letter_code
_entity_poly.pdbx_strand_id
1 'polypeptide(L)' 'VDGYHALEMESYARLDFIVTEDEKIYCLEANTLPGMTPTSLIPQEAAVLGMDYPTLCEELIRVSQKKYE' A
#
# COMPACT_ATOMS: atom_id res chain seq x y z
N VAL A 1 8.98 0.99 5.69
CA VAL A 1 8.77 2.39 5.21
C VAL A 1 8.48 3.24 6.44
N ASP A 2 9.30 4.25 6.75
CA ASP A 2 9.25 4.93 8.06
C ASP A 2 7.88 5.53 8.38
N GLY A 3 7.21 6.15 7.42
CA GLY A 3 5.86 6.70 7.59
C GLY A 3 4.80 5.64 7.94
N TYR A 4 4.89 4.45 7.36
CA TYR A 4 3.98 3.33 7.66
C TYR A 4 4.14 2.86 9.12
N HIS A 5 5.37 2.75 9.59
CA HIS A 5 5.67 2.36 10.97
C HIS A 5 5.35 3.46 11.97
N ALA A 6 5.61 4.72 11.63
CA ALA A 6 5.32 5.88 12.48
C ALA A 6 3.82 6.06 12.74
N LEU A 7 2.97 5.62 11.81
CA LEU A 7 1.51 5.65 11.93
C LEU A 7 0.92 4.34 12.46
N GLU A 8 1.77 3.42 12.94
CA GLU A 8 1.38 2.11 13.48
C GLU A 8 0.43 1.33 12.55
N MET A 9 0.65 1.47 11.25
CA MET A 9 -0.16 0.78 10.26
C MET A 9 0.15 -0.72 10.23
N GLU A 10 -0.86 -1.49 9.87
CA GLU A 10 -0.81 -2.94 9.82
C GLU A 10 -1.27 -3.45 8.44
N SER A 11 -0.83 -4.64 8.07
CA SER A 11 -1.13 -5.32 6.81
C SER A 11 -0.71 -4.60 5.52
N TYR A 12 -1.41 -3.53 5.14
CA TYR A 12 -1.16 -2.76 3.91
C TYR A 12 -1.73 -1.34 4.02
N ALA A 13 -1.14 -0.41 3.28
CA ALA A 13 -1.62 0.95 3.14
C ALA A 13 -1.05 1.57 1.85
N ARG A 14 -1.66 2.65 1.37
CA ARG A 14 -1.09 3.51 0.33
C ARG A 14 -0.68 4.84 0.97
N LEU A 15 0.56 5.27 0.76
CA LEU A 15 1.02 6.58 1.19
C LEU A 15 1.20 7.45 -0.05
N ASP A 16 0.47 8.57 -0.10
CA ASP A 16 0.49 9.47 -1.24
C ASP A 16 1.38 10.68 -0.92
N PHE A 17 2.27 11.01 -1.84
CA PHE A 17 3.23 12.10 -1.69
C PHE A 17 3.12 13.07 -2.86
N ILE A 18 3.39 14.35 -2.58
CA ILE A 18 3.68 15.34 -3.62
C ILE A 18 5.16 15.70 -3.56
N VAL A 19 5.78 15.75 -4.74
CA VAL A 19 7.16 16.19 -4.92
C VAL A 19 7.13 17.56 -5.58
N THR A 20 7.80 18.51 -4.96
CA THR A 20 7.93 19.88 -5.46
C THR A 20 9.09 20.01 -6.45
N GLU A 21 9.15 21.11 -7.19
CA GLU A 21 10.22 21.37 -8.17
C GLU A 21 11.61 21.43 -7.53
N ASP A 22 11.71 21.82 -6.25
CA ASP A 22 12.94 21.81 -5.45
C ASP A 22 13.18 20.47 -4.73
N GLU A 23 12.61 19.37 -5.24
CA GLU A 23 12.74 18.00 -4.76
C GLU A 23 12.31 17.77 -3.29
N LYS A 24 11.57 18.71 -2.69
CA LYS A 24 10.98 18.46 -1.37
C LYS A 24 9.78 17.53 -1.52
N ILE A 25 9.74 16.53 -0.65
CA ILE A 25 8.70 15.51 -0.58
C ILE A 25 7.77 15.83 0.60
N TYR A 26 6.47 15.90 0.32
CA TYR A 26 5.45 16.09 1.34
C TYR A 26 4.51 14.88 1.33
N CYS A 27 4.30 14.26 2.51
CA CYS A 27 3.28 13.25 2.70
C CYS A 27 1.91 13.92 2.75
N LEU A 28 1.00 13.54 1.86
CA LEU A 28 -0.35 14.11 1.77
C LEU A 28 -1.34 13.29 2.59
N GLU A 29 -1.38 11.98 2.33
CA GLU A 29 -2.26 11.06 3.02
C GLU A 29 -1.61 9.70 3.23
N ALA A 30 -2.08 9.02 4.27
CA ALA A 30 -1.82 7.61 4.48
C ALA A 30 -3.18 6.89 4.52
N ASN A 31 -3.46 6.13 3.48
CA ASN A 31 -4.73 5.47 3.25
C ASN A 31 -4.65 4.00 3.68
N THR A 32 -5.34 3.66 4.77
CA THR A 32 -5.34 2.32 5.39
C THR A 32 -6.28 1.32 4.73
N LEU A 33 -7.12 1.77 3.78
CA LEU A 33 -8.02 0.90 3.02
C LEU A 33 -8.12 1.40 1.57
N PRO A 34 -7.03 1.27 0.79
CA PRO A 34 -6.99 1.76 -0.57
C PRO A 34 -7.94 0.98 -1.48
N GLY A 35 -8.28 1.58 -2.62
CA GLY A 35 -9.11 0.93 -3.64
C GLY A 35 -8.49 -0.37 -4.16
N MET A 36 -9.36 -1.33 -4.47
CA MET A 36 -8.98 -2.68 -4.96
C MET A 36 -9.64 -3.01 -6.31
N THR A 37 -10.14 -2.01 -7.04
CA THR A 37 -10.66 -2.21 -8.41
C THR A 37 -9.50 -2.34 -9.41
N PRO A 38 -9.72 -2.84 -10.63
CA PRO A 38 -8.67 -2.95 -11.65
C PRO A 38 -7.96 -1.64 -12.00
N THR A 39 -8.62 -0.50 -11.75
CA THR A 39 -8.06 0.85 -11.98
C THR A 39 -7.42 1.46 -10.74
N SER A 40 -7.36 0.73 -9.62
CA SER A 40 -6.74 1.19 -8.39
C SER A 40 -5.24 0.92 -8.39
N LEU A 41 -4.48 1.78 -7.70
CA LEU A 41 -3.02 1.74 -7.71
C LEU A 41 -2.44 0.44 -7.13
N ILE A 42 -2.97 -0.06 -6.00
CA ILE A 42 -2.44 -1.28 -5.36
C ILE A 42 -2.51 -2.50 -6.30
N PRO A 43 -3.65 -2.83 -6.94
CA PRO A 43 -3.69 -3.87 -7.98
C PRO A 43 -2.78 -3.63 -9.17
N GLN A 44 -2.64 -2.38 -9.64
CA GLN A 44 -1.77 -2.05 -10.78
C GLN A 44 -0.29 -2.22 -10.44
N GLU A 45 0.14 -1.79 -9.26
CA GLU A 45 1.50 -1.94 -8.74
C GLU A 45 1.85 -3.42 -8.54
N ALA A 46 0.93 -4.21 -7.98
CA ALA A 46 1.11 -5.65 -7.85
C ALA A 46 1.27 -6.35 -9.21
N ALA A 47 0.46 -5.96 -10.20
CA ALA A 47 0.55 -6.52 -11.55
C ALA A 47 1.90 -6.21 -12.22
N VAL A 48 2.49 -5.03 -11.99
CA VAL A 48 3.84 -4.67 -12.46
C VAL A 48 4.90 -5.60 -11.86
N LEU A 49 4.69 -6.08 -10.63
CA LEU A 49 5.53 -7.07 -9.96
C LEU A 49 5.22 -8.52 -10.37
N GLY A 50 4.32 -8.74 -11.34
CA GLY A 50 3.92 -10.07 -11.81
C GLY A 50 2.92 -10.78 -10.91
N MET A 51 2.31 -10.08 -9.95
CA MET A 51 1.30 -10.61 -9.05
C MET A 51 -0.10 -10.33 -9.61
N ASP A 52 -0.86 -11.39 -9.92
CA ASP A 52 -2.25 -11.21 -10.32
C ASP A 52 -3.15 -10.87 -9.12
N TYR A 53 -4.38 -10.42 -9.41
CA TYR A 53 -5.30 -9.95 -8.37
C TYR A 53 -5.65 -11.03 -7.32
N PRO A 54 -5.94 -12.30 -7.69
CA PRO A 54 -6.13 -13.36 -6.70
C PRO A 54 -4.89 -13.58 -5.82
N THR A 55 -3.68 -13.61 -6.39
CA THR A 55 -2.43 -13.76 -5.62
C THR A 55 -2.23 -12.59 -4.66
N LEU A 56 -2.52 -11.37 -5.09
CA LEU A 56 -2.51 -10.19 -4.22
C LEU A 56 -3.48 -10.35 -3.04
N CYS A 57 -4.71 -10.81 -3.29
CA CYS A 57 -5.68 -11.04 -2.22
C CYS A 57 -5.17 -12.09 -1.21
N GLU A 58 -4.61 -13.20 -1.68
CA GLU A 58 -4.03 -14.25 -0.83
C GLU A 58 -2.86 -13.71 0.02
N GLU A 59 -1.98 -12.91 -0.58
CA GLU A 59 -0.86 -12.30 0.16
C GLU A 59 -1.33 -11.32 1.24
N LEU A 60 -2.34 -10.50 0.96
CA LEU A 60 -2.93 -9.59 1.96
C LEU A 60 -3.56 -10.36 3.12
N ILE A 61 -4.23 -11.48 2.85
CA ILE A 61 -4.77 -12.38 3.88
C ILE A 61 -3.63 -12.96 4.71
N ARG A 62 -2.61 -13.53 4.07
CA ARG A 62 -1.45 -14.15 4.72
C ARG A 62 -0.72 -13.17 5.62
N VAL A 63 -0.49 -11.93 5.17
CA VAL A 63 0.16 -10.90 5.98
C VAL A 63 -0.73 -10.48 7.15
N SER A 64 -2.04 -10.34 6.94
CA SER A 64 -2.98 -9.95 8.00
C SER A 64 -3.13 -11.02 9.10
N GLN A 65 -3.02 -12.30 8.74
CA GLN A 65 -3.09 -13.41 9.70
C GLN A 65 -1.98 -13.36 10.76
N LYS A 66 -0.79 -12.86 10.41
CA LYS A 66 0.35 -12.74 11.34
C LYS A 66 0.07 -11.88 12.56
N LYS A 67 -0.95 -11.01 12.51
CA LYS A 67 -1.39 -10.22 13.67
C LYS A 67 -1.96 -11.09 14.80
N TYR A 68 -2.50 -12.25 14.45
CA TYR A 68 -3.22 -13.14 15.37
C TYR A 68 -2.40 -14.35 15.81
N GLU A 69 -1.16 -14.45 15.33
CA GLU A 69 -0.15 -15.41 15.78
C GLU A 69 0.69 -14.81 16.92
#